data_AF-A0A1I2D4D1-F1
#
_entry.id   AF-A0A1I2D4D1-F1
#
_cell.length_a   1.000
_cell.length_b   1.000
_cell.length_c   1.000
_cell.angle_alpha   90.00
_cell.angle_beta   90.00
_cell.angle_gamma   90.00
#
_symmetry.space_group_name_H-M   'P 1'
#
loop_
_entity.id
_entity.type
_entity.pdbx_description
1 polymer ?
#
loop_
_entity_poly.entity_id
_entity_poly.type
_entity_poly.pdbx_seq_one_letter_code
_entity_poly.pdbx_strand_id
1 'polypeptide(L)'
;MWEKYRPEILGVLVAGLVLNLWYLSSLAVDESIIPKSYTFVIDAVSIIAAAFFGSYSAFLLNQKREEEKEQLRRINAVNGALFVIVRQANALLNLIKGFDDWKDKKTAFYEMPASYPSEYRDLRLDLSEIDFLLRESDPNLLFQLSVEQERFEAAITSVRLRTEFHFNELQPALDASGFDDDDASLEDLIRIVGDRIAITAYKSTENVFSHVYQTYDSLVEAIDELHSEAVRLYPGIEFIKFQPGYKV
;
A
#
# COMPACT_ATOMS: atom_id res chain seq x y z
N MET A 1 32.36 -2.70 20.45
CA MET A 1 33.31 -2.76 21.60
C MET A 1 32.66 -2.26 22.90
N TRP A 2 31.80 -1.23 22.87
CA TRP A 2 31.12 -0.67 24.05
C TRP A 2 30.06 -1.59 24.69
N GLU A 3 29.31 -2.35 23.89
CA GLU A 3 28.29 -3.29 24.41
C GLU A 3 28.87 -4.42 25.27
N LYS A 4 30.11 -4.85 24.99
CA LYS A 4 30.76 -5.94 25.71
C LYS A 4 31.11 -5.59 27.15
N TYR A 5 31.33 -4.31 27.45
CA TYR A 5 31.76 -3.82 28.78
C TYR A 5 30.66 -3.05 29.53
N ARG A 6 29.45 -3.00 28.95
CA ARG A 6 28.29 -2.31 29.52
C ARG A 6 27.97 -2.78 30.96
N PRO A 7 27.95 -4.08 31.28
CA PRO A 7 27.64 -4.53 32.64
C PRO A 7 28.75 -4.21 33.66
N GLU A 8 30.03 -4.26 33.27
CA GLU A 8 31.14 -3.91 34.16
C GLU A 8 31.19 -2.41 34.47
N ILE A 9 30.97 -1.56 33.46
CA ILE A 9 30.94 -0.10 33.63
C ILE A 9 29.75 0.32 34.51
N LEU A 10 28.56 -0.26 34.26
CA LEU A 10 27.39 -0.05 35.12
C LEU A 10 27.63 -0.57 36.54
N GLY A 11 28.28 -1.72 36.69
CA GLY A 11 28.60 -2.31 37.98
C GLY A 11 29.50 -1.41 38.83
N VAL A 12 30.56 -0.83 38.24
CA VAL A 12 31.45 0.11 38.94
C VAL A 12 30.73 1.40 39.33
N LEU A 13 29.90 1.95 38.44
CA LEU A 13 29.09 3.16 38.72
C LEU A 13 28.07 2.91 39.85
N VAL A 14 27.35 1.80 39.80
CA VAL A 14 26.37 1.42 40.83
C VAL A 14 27.06 1.15 42.16
N ALA A 15 28.20 0.44 42.17
CA ALA A 15 28.96 0.21 43.39
C ALA A 15 29.44 1.53 44.03
N GLY A 16 29.91 2.49 43.20
CA GLY A 16 30.29 3.82 43.65
C GLY A 16 29.12 4.60 44.25
N LEU A 17 27.94 4.54 43.63
CA LEU A 17 26.71 5.16 44.15
C LEU A 17 26.25 4.52 45.46
N VAL A 18 26.28 3.20 45.58
CA VAL A 18 25.91 2.47 46.80
C VAL A 18 26.86 2.78 47.95
N LEU A 19 28.17 2.84 47.69
CA LEU A 19 29.17 3.27 48.68
C LEU A 19 28.93 4.71 49.15
N ASN A 20 28.56 5.60 48.23
CA ASN A 20 28.21 6.98 48.57
C ASN A 20 26.94 7.04 49.43
N LEU A 21 25.92 6.28 49.05
CA LEU A 21 24.66 6.17 49.79
C LEU A 21 24.88 5.64 51.21
N TRP A 22 25.68 4.58 51.35
CA TRP A 22 26.05 4.00 52.64
C TRP A 22 26.80 5.00 53.54
N TYR A 23 27.78 5.71 52.98
CA TYR A 23 28.54 6.73 53.71
C TYR A 23 27.64 7.88 54.17
N LEU A 24 26.75 8.37 53.31
CA LEU A 24 25.80 9.43 53.66
C LEU A 24 24.77 8.97 54.70
N SER A 25 24.30 7.72 54.64
CA SER A 25 23.46 7.12 55.68
C SER A 25 24.18 6.98 57.02
N SER A 26 25.46 6.60 57.02
CA SER A 26 26.30 6.54 58.24
C SER A 26 26.46 7.93 58.87
N LEU A 27 26.73 8.96 58.07
CA LEU A 27 26.87 10.34 58.54
C LEU A 27 25.57 10.90 59.13
N ALA A 28 24.43 10.55 58.53
CA ALA A 28 23.11 10.95 59.02
C ALA A 28 22.77 10.30 60.38
N VAL A 29 23.25 9.08 60.64
CA VAL A 29 23.09 8.38 61.92
C VAL A 29 23.98 8.97 63.01
N ASP A 30 25.16 9.47 62.66
CA ASP A 30 26.15 10.00 63.61
C ASP A 30 25.99 11.51 63.95
N GLU A 31 24.96 12.20 63.43
CA GLU A 31 24.71 13.66 63.63
C GLU A 31 25.93 14.59 63.42
N SER A 32 26.92 14.13 62.66
CA SER A 32 28.19 14.82 62.49
C SER A 32 28.14 15.89 61.39
N ILE A 33 28.79 17.03 61.63
CA ILE A 33 28.76 18.19 60.73
C ILE A 33 29.55 17.87 59.46
N ILE A 34 28.88 17.94 58.29
CA ILE A 34 29.46 17.61 56.98
C ILE A 34 30.70 18.50 56.73
N PRO A 35 31.89 17.93 56.43
CA PRO A 35 33.06 18.70 56.06
C PRO A 35 32.78 19.56 54.81
N LYS A 36 33.20 20.84 54.79
CA LYS A 36 32.99 21.77 53.65
C LYS A 36 33.56 21.27 52.30
N SER A 37 34.44 20.27 52.29
CA SER A 37 34.93 19.63 51.08
C SER A 37 33.93 18.62 50.49
N TYR A 38 33.05 18.04 51.31
CA TYR A 38 32.07 17.04 50.90
C TYR A 38 30.84 17.63 50.22
N THR A 39 30.49 18.89 50.53
CA THR A 39 29.43 19.63 49.84
C THR A 39 29.68 19.73 48.34
N PHE A 40 30.94 19.94 47.91
CA PHE A 40 31.30 19.95 46.48
C PHE A 40 31.04 18.60 45.79
N VAL A 41 31.29 17.49 46.48
CA VAL A 41 31.06 16.14 45.94
C VAL A 41 29.57 15.86 45.85
N ILE A 42 28.80 16.23 46.87
CA ILE A 42 27.33 16.07 46.89
C ILE A 42 26.68 16.93 45.79
N ASP A 43 27.11 18.17 45.62
CA ASP A 43 26.61 19.06 44.56
C ASP A 43 26.95 18.53 43.17
N ALA A 44 28.19 18.05 42.97
CA ALA A 44 28.60 17.44 41.71
C ALA A 44 27.79 16.18 41.38
N VAL A 45 27.61 15.27 42.36
CA VAL A 45 26.80 14.06 42.20
C VAL A 45 25.33 14.42 41.94
N SER A 46 24.80 15.43 42.61
CA SER A 46 23.42 15.89 42.42
C SER A 46 23.19 16.46 41.02
N ILE A 47 24.12 17.27 40.51
CA ILE A 47 24.06 17.81 39.13
C ILE A 47 24.14 16.67 38.12
N ILE A 48 25.05 15.71 38.31
CA ILE A 48 25.20 14.55 37.42
C ILE A 48 23.93 13.69 37.45
N ALA A 49 23.38 13.41 38.63
CA ALA A 49 22.15 12.63 38.79
C ALA A 49 20.97 13.36 38.14
N ALA A 50 20.81 14.67 38.37
CA ALA A 50 19.75 15.47 37.76
C ALA A 50 19.85 15.47 36.23
N ALA A 51 21.04 15.67 35.67
CA ALA A 51 21.28 15.60 34.23
C ALA A 51 21.00 14.20 33.66
N PHE A 52 21.40 13.14 34.38
CA PHE A 52 21.12 11.76 34.00
C PHE A 52 19.62 11.45 33.98
N PHE A 53 18.89 11.77 35.05
CA PHE A 53 17.44 11.53 35.12
C PHE A 53 16.68 12.38 34.10
N GLY A 54 17.08 13.63 33.88
CA GLY A 54 16.50 14.51 32.87
C GLY A 54 16.69 13.95 31.45
N SER A 55 17.93 13.56 31.10
CA SER A 55 18.23 12.99 29.77
C SER A 55 17.59 11.62 29.57
N TYR A 56 17.58 10.75 30.59
CA TYR A 56 16.93 9.44 30.53
C TYR A 56 15.41 9.55 30.36
N SER A 57 14.77 10.45 31.11
CA SER A 57 13.32 10.69 30.98
C SER A 57 12.96 11.27 29.61
N ALA A 58 13.77 12.22 29.10
CA ALA A 58 13.59 12.76 27.76
C ALA A 58 13.80 11.70 26.67
N PHE A 59 14.78 10.81 26.84
CA PHE A 59 15.03 9.69 25.94
C PHE A 59 13.83 8.73 25.89
N LEU A 60 13.31 8.31 27.05
CA LEU A 60 12.13 7.43 27.12
C LEU A 60 10.89 8.08 26.48
N LEU A 61 10.66 9.37 26.74
CA LEU A 61 9.54 10.09 26.15
C LEU A 61 9.68 10.20 24.63
N ASN A 62 10.90 10.47 24.12
CA ASN A 62 11.16 10.51 22.69
C ASN A 62 11.01 9.14 22.04
N GLN A 63 11.47 8.07 22.69
CA GLN A 63 11.31 6.71 22.18
C GLN A 63 9.83 6.37 22.01
N LYS A 64 9.02 6.59 23.05
CA LYS A 64 7.57 6.34 23.00
C LYS A 64 6.91 7.16 21.87
N ARG A 65 7.27 8.43 21.74
CA ARG A 65 6.74 9.32 20.70
C ARG A 65 7.11 8.83 19.29
N GLU A 66 8.33 8.34 19.10
CA GLU A 66 8.77 7.83 17.79
C GLU A 66 8.05 6.53 17.43
N GLU A 67 7.83 5.64 18.40
CA GLU A 67 7.04 4.41 18.24
C GLU A 67 5.58 4.73 17.85
N GLU A 68 4.93 5.66 18.55
CA GLU A 68 3.56 6.11 18.22
C GLU A 68 3.48 6.72 16.80
N LYS A 69 4.48 7.53 16.44
CA LYS A 69 4.56 8.16 15.12
C LYS A 69 4.79 7.13 14.02
N GLU A 70 5.62 6.13 14.26
CA GLU A 70 5.86 5.03 13.32
C GLU A 70 4.60 4.19 13.12
N GLN A 71 3.88 3.85 14.20
CA GLN A 71 2.60 3.15 14.10
C GLN A 71 1.58 3.94 13.29
N LEU A 72 1.41 5.24 13.57
CA LEU A 72 0.49 6.09 12.83
C LEU A 72 0.86 6.19 11.34
N ARG A 73 2.16 6.28 11.03
CA ARG A 73 2.65 6.27 9.64
C ARG A 73 2.25 4.98 8.93
N ARG A 74 2.46 3.82 9.56
CA ARG A 74 2.11 2.51 8.99
C ARG A 74 0.61 2.33 8.77
N ILE A 75 -0.21 2.76 9.73
CA ILE A 75 -1.68 2.78 9.59
C ILE A 75 -2.09 3.62 8.38
N ASN A 76 -1.52 4.82 8.25
CA ASN A 76 -1.82 5.72 7.14
C ASN A 76 -1.35 5.14 5.80
N ALA A 77 -0.21 4.46 5.76
CA ALA A 77 0.29 3.79 4.55
C ALA A 77 -0.66 2.68 4.08
N VAL A 78 -1.15 1.84 4.98
CA VAL A 78 -2.12 0.78 4.65
C VAL A 78 -3.46 1.35 4.18
N ASN A 79 -3.96 2.39 4.84
CA ASN A 79 -5.17 3.09 4.39
C ASN A 79 -4.97 3.74 3.01
N GLY A 80 -3.80 4.32 2.76
CA GLY A 80 -3.44 4.86 1.45
C GLY A 80 -3.42 3.77 0.37
N ALA A 81 -2.84 2.61 0.66
CA ALA A 81 -2.85 1.47 -0.25
C ALA A 81 -4.28 0.98 -0.53
N LEU A 82 -5.10 0.76 0.51
CA LEU A 82 -6.51 0.40 0.37
C LEU A 82 -7.28 1.40 -0.50
N PHE A 83 -7.08 2.70 -0.28
CA PHE A 83 -7.72 3.74 -1.07
C PHE A 83 -7.37 3.62 -2.56
N VAL A 84 -6.11 3.38 -2.89
CA VAL A 84 -5.65 3.24 -4.27
C VAL A 84 -6.30 2.01 -4.94
N ILE A 85 -6.27 0.84 -4.30
CA ILE A 85 -6.82 -0.40 -4.87
C ILE A 85 -8.35 -0.29 -5.03
N VAL A 86 -9.03 0.31 -4.05
CA VAL A 86 -10.47 0.61 -4.16
C VAL A 86 -10.77 1.53 -5.34
N ARG A 87 -9.92 2.53 -5.61
CA ARG A 87 -10.09 3.39 -6.79
C ARG A 87 -9.82 2.64 -8.10
N GLN A 88 -8.86 1.72 -8.13
CA GLN A 88 -8.61 0.84 -9.28
C GLN A 88 -9.81 -0.07 -9.56
N ALA A 89 -10.34 -0.73 -8.54
CA ALA A 89 -11.55 -1.55 -8.65
C ALA A 89 -12.75 -0.74 -9.16
N ASN A 90 -12.95 0.49 -8.65
CA ASN A 90 -14.00 1.38 -9.15
C ASN A 90 -13.78 1.83 -10.59
N ALA A 91 -12.53 2.05 -11.01
CA ALA A 91 -12.22 2.39 -12.40
C ALA A 91 -12.60 1.23 -13.34
N LEU A 92 -12.25 -0.01 -12.99
CA LEU A 92 -12.66 -1.19 -13.76
C LEU A 92 -14.17 -1.40 -13.73
N LEU A 93 -14.83 -1.18 -12.60
CA LEU A 93 -16.29 -1.28 -12.50
C LEU A 93 -17.00 -0.30 -13.45
N ASN A 94 -16.48 0.91 -13.63
CA ASN A 94 -17.03 1.86 -14.60
C ASN A 94 -16.87 1.39 -16.04
N LEU A 95 -15.76 0.70 -16.36
CA LEU A 95 -15.57 0.07 -17.66
C LEU A 95 -16.52 -1.11 -17.86
N ILE A 96 -16.65 -1.98 -16.86
CA ILE A 96 -17.59 -3.11 -16.86
C ILE A 96 -19.00 -2.64 -17.16
N LYS A 97 -19.48 -1.58 -16.48
CA LYS A 97 -20.81 -1.01 -16.75
C LYS A 97 -21.00 -0.57 -18.21
N GLY A 98 -19.95 -0.12 -18.89
CA GLY A 98 -20.00 0.24 -20.30
C GLY A 98 -19.90 -0.96 -21.26
N PHE A 99 -19.40 -2.09 -20.78
CA PHE A 99 -19.12 -3.29 -21.57
C PHE A 99 -20.15 -4.41 -21.35
N ASP A 100 -20.94 -4.35 -20.29
CA ASP A 100 -21.85 -5.43 -19.87
C ASP A 100 -22.87 -5.79 -20.96
N ASP A 101 -23.41 -4.78 -21.66
CA ASP A 101 -24.34 -4.98 -22.78
C ASP A 101 -23.72 -5.66 -24.01
N TRP A 102 -22.39 -5.79 -24.05
CA TRP A 102 -21.64 -6.32 -25.18
C TRP A 102 -20.99 -7.68 -24.90
N LYS A 103 -20.83 -8.06 -23.63
CA LYS A 103 -20.06 -9.25 -23.22
C LYS A 103 -20.50 -10.54 -23.91
N ASP A 104 -21.80 -10.74 -24.06
CA ASP A 104 -22.36 -11.96 -24.66
C ASP A 104 -22.74 -11.79 -26.15
N LYS A 105 -22.50 -10.61 -26.73
CA LYS A 105 -22.80 -10.34 -28.12
C LYS A 105 -21.68 -10.82 -29.03
N LYS A 106 -22.02 -11.69 -29.98
CA LYS A 106 -21.07 -12.19 -30.99
C LYS A 106 -20.48 -11.07 -31.84
N THR A 107 -21.20 -9.97 -32.00
CA THR A 107 -20.85 -8.80 -32.81
C THR A 107 -19.99 -7.76 -32.07
N ALA A 108 -19.73 -7.96 -30.77
CA ALA A 108 -19.05 -6.98 -29.92
C ALA A 108 -17.69 -6.51 -30.47
N PHE A 109 -17.00 -7.37 -31.22
CA PHE A 109 -15.68 -7.04 -31.75
C PHE A 109 -15.68 -5.92 -32.80
N TYR A 110 -16.81 -5.65 -33.47
CA TYR A 110 -16.94 -4.52 -34.39
C TYR A 110 -17.98 -3.49 -33.94
N GLU A 111 -19.04 -3.89 -33.24
CA GLU A 111 -20.10 -2.97 -32.82
C GLU A 111 -19.84 -2.25 -31.50
N MET A 112 -19.09 -2.87 -30.57
CA MET A 112 -18.85 -2.24 -29.28
C MET A 112 -18.11 -0.92 -29.51
N PRO A 113 -18.61 0.22 -29.01
CA PRO A 113 -18.03 1.51 -29.32
C PRO A 113 -16.59 1.61 -28.79
N ALA A 114 -15.75 2.34 -29.51
CA ALA A 114 -14.44 2.74 -29.03
C ALA A 114 -14.63 3.68 -27.82
N SER A 115 -14.03 3.34 -26.67
CA SER A 115 -14.10 4.15 -25.45
C SER A 115 -12.71 4.36 -24.89
N TYR A 116 -12.32 5.62 -24.70
CA TYR A 116 -11.05 5.94 -24.07
C TYR A 116 -11.22 5.88 -22.55
N PRO A 117 -10.47 5.02 -21.85
CA PRO A 117 -10.47 5.04 -20.40
C PRO A 117 -9.88 6.37 -19.92
N SER A 118 -10.37 6.88 -18.80
CA SER A 118 -9.76 8.04 -18.14
C SER A 118 -8.27 7.81 -17.86
N GLU A 119 -7.51 8.89 -17.72
CA GLU A 119 -6.10 8.76 -17.34
C GLU A 119 -5.98 8.33 -15.87
N TYR A 120 -5.54 7.08 -15.66
CA TYR A 120 -5.33 6.49 -14.34
C TYR A 120 -3.84 6.39 -13.96
N ARG A 121 -2.97 7.21 -14.56
CA ARG A 121 -1.51 7.16 -14.35
C ARG A 121 -1.11 7.36 -12.88
N ASP A 122 -1.91 8.13 -12.14
CA ASP A 122 -1.66 8.44 -10.73
C ASP A 122 -2.25 7.38 -9.78
N LEU A 123 -2.97 6.38 -10.29
CA LEU A 123 -3.50 5.26 -9.50
C LEU A 123 -2.48 4.13 -9.42
N ARG A 124 -1.40 4.37 -8.70
CA ARG A 124 -0.34 3.38 -8.48
C ARG A 124 -0.08 3.18 -7.00
N LEU A 125 0.04 1.91 -6.59
CA LEU A 125 0.44 1.55 -5.24
C LEU A 125 1.89 1.96 -4.99
N ASP A 126 2.12 2.66 -3.88
CA ASP A 126 3.46 2.85 -3.34
C ASP A 126 3.81 1.69 -2.41
N LEU A 127 4.38 0.64 -2.98
CA LEU A 127 4.78 -0.56 -2.23
C LEU A 127 5.87 -0.27 -1.20
N SER A 128 6.62 0.84 -1.34
CA SER A 128 7.67 1.20 -0.38
C SER A 128 7.11 1.70 0.95
N GLU A 129 5.92 2.31 0.94
CA GLU A 129 5.25 2.78 2.15
C GLU A 129 4.65 1.62 2.98
N ILE A 130 4.42 0.46 2.35
CA ILE A 130 3.85 -0.74 2.99
C ILE A 130 4.84 -1.92 3.05
N ASP A 131 6.14 -1.66 2.88
CA ASP A 131 7.19 -2.69 2.89
C ASP A 131 7.30 -3.43 4.24
N PHE A 132 6.90 -2.77 5.32
CA PHE A 132 6.86 -3.34 6.67
C PHE A 132 5.96 -4.59 6.76
N LEU A 133 4.98 -4.74 5.85
CA LEU A 133 4.13 -5.93 5.76
C LEU A 133 4.96 -7.20 5.48
N LEU A 134 6.12 -7.10 4.84
CA LEU A 134 7.03 -8.25 4.63
C LEU A 134 7.52 -8.88 5.94
N ARG A 135 7.57 -8.10 7.02
CA ARG A 135 8.03 -8.56 8.34
C ARG A 135 6.88 -8.87 9.30
N GLU A 136 5.77 -8.16 9.15
CA GLU A 136 4.68 -8.15 10.14
C GLU A 136 3.43 -8.93 9.67
N SER A 137 3.34 -9.24 8.38
CA SER A 137 2.24 -9.99 7.75
C SER A 137 2.77 -11.10 6.84
N ASP A 138 1.90 -11.67 6.02
CA ASP A 138 2.27 -12.63 4.98
C ASP A 138 3.12 -11.92 3.90
N PRO A 139 4.38 -12.35 3.69
CA PRO A 139 5.22 -11.79 2.63
C PRO A 139 4.61 -11.90 1.23
N ASN A 140 3.71 -12.88 1.02
CA ASN A 140 3.02 -13.06 -0.25
C ASN A 140 2.01 -11.94 -0.53
N LEU A 141 1.46 -11.29 0.50
CA LEU A 141 0.49 -10.21 0.31
C LEU A 141 1.10 -9.06 -0.49
N LEU A 142 2.30 -8.60 -0.12
CA LEU A 142 2.94 -7.50 -0.85
C LEU A 142 3.23 -7.88 -2.32
N PHE A 143 3.60 -9.14 -2.56
CA PHE A 143 3.79 -9.65 -3.91
C PHE A 143 2.47 -9.72 -4.68
N GLN A 144 1.40 -10.23 -4.09
CA GLN A 144 0.06 -10.24 -4.68
C GLN A 144 -0.40 -8.83 -5.06
N LEU A 145 -0.26 -7.85 -4.17
CA LEU A 145 -0.61 -6.45 -4.45
C LEU A 145 0.21 -5.88 -5.62
N SER A 146 1.49 -6.27 -5.76
CA SER A 146 2.30 -5.87 -6.91
C SER A 146 1.79 -6.48 -8.23
N VAL A 147 1.36 -7.74 -8.20
CA VAL A 147 0.77 -8.42 -9.36
C VAL A 147 -0.57 -7.78 -9.73
N GLU A 148 -1.39 -7.43 -8.75
CA GLU A 148 -2.67 -6.75 -9.00
C GLU A 148 -2.49 -5.36 -9.61
N GLN A 149 -1.46 -4.61 -9.20
CA GLN A 149 -1.08 -3.36 -9.85
C GLN A 149 -0.76 -3.58 -11.34
N GLU A 150 0.04 -4.60 -11.66
CA GLU A 150 0.39 -4.92 -13.06
C GLU A 150 -0.85 -5.37 -13.86
N ARG A 151 -1.74 -6.18 -13.26
CA ARG A 151 -3.00 -6.60 -13.89
C ARG A 151 -3.91 -5.41 -14.20
N PHE A 152 -4.03 -4.46 -13.27
CA PHE A 152 -4.78 -3.22 -13.49
C PHE A 152 -4.21 -2.43 -14.67
N GLU A 153 -2.89 -2.23 -14.72
CA GLU A 153 -2.22 -1.54 -15.82
C GLU A 153 -2.41 -2.25 -17.16
N ALA A 154 -2.35 -3.58 -17.17
CA ALA A 154 -2.61 -4.41 -18.34
C ALA A 154 -4.06 -4.28 -18.83
N ALA A 155 -5.05 -4.28 -17.92
CA ALA A 155 -6.45 -4.10 -18.27
C ALA A 155 -6.72 -2.73 -18.91
N ILE A 156 -6.24 -1.64 -18.31
CA ILE A 156 -6.36 -0.29 -18.89
C ILE A 156 -5.66 -0.20 -20.25
N THR A 157 -4.49 -0.84 -20.39
CA THR A 157 -3.74 -0.88 -21.65
C THR A 157 -4.50 -1.65 -22.73
N SER A 158 -5.12 -2.79 -22.40
CA SER A 158 -5.91 -3.57 -23.37
C SER A 158 -7.08 -2.77 -23.92
N VAL A 159 -7.77 -2.00 -23.07
CA VAL A 159 -8.88 -1.13 -23.50
C VAL A 159 -8.37 -0.06 -24.45
N ARG A 160 -7.25 0.60 -24.09
CA ARG A 160 -6.65 1.63 -24.96
C ARG A 160 -6.25 1.06 -26.32
N LEU A 161 -5.51 -0.05 -26.36
CA LEU A 161 -5.06 -0.66 -27.61
C LEU A 161 -6.25 -1.09 -28.49
N ARG A 162 -7.29 -1.66 -27.89
CA ARG A 162 -8.52 -2.03 -28.60
C ARG A 162 -9.23 -0.80 -29.16
N THR A 163 -9.38 0.26 -28.37
CA THR A 163 -9.99 1.53 -28.81
C THR A 163 -9.19 2.18 -29.94
N GLU A 164 -7.86 2.24 -29.82
CA GLU A 164 -6.98 2.77 -30.87
C GLU A 164 -7.06 1.94 -32.16
N PHE A 165 -7.04 0.61 -32.05
CA PHE A 165 -7.17 -0.27 -33.22
C PHE A 165 -8.54 -0.14 -33.88
N HIS A 166 -9.61 -0.09 -33.08
CA HIS A 166 -10.98 0.04 -33.57
C HIS A 166 -11.15 1.33 -34.38
N PHE A 167 -10.69 2.47 -33.84
CA PHE A 167 -10.82 3.77 -34.48
C PHE A 167 -9.89 3.97 -35.69
N ASN A 168 -8.63 3.52 -35.60
CA ASN A 168 -7.62 3.81 -36.64
C ASN A 168 -7.55 2.78 -37.76
N GLU A 169 -7.96 1.53 -37.52
CA GLU A 169 -7.80 0.43 -38.48
C GLU A 169 -9.14 -0.21 -38.85
N LEU A 170 -9.97 -0.59 -37.86
CA LEU A 170 -11.21 -1.34 -38.14
C LEU A 170 -12.29 -0.48 -38.79
N GLN A 171 -12.66 0.65 -38.16
CA GLN A 171 -13.71 1.54 -38.69
C GLN A 171 -13.41 2.00 -40.12
N PRO A 172 -12.20 2.50 -40.44
CA PRO A 172 -11.87 2.87 -41.82
C PRO A 172 -11.97 1.72 -42.82
N ALA A 173 -11.62 0.49 -42.41
CA ALA A 173 -11.72 -0.67 -43.27
C ALA A 173 -13.18 -1.08 -43.54
N LEU A 174 -14.04 -1.03 -42.52
CA LEU A 174 -15.48 -1.28 -42.66
C LEU A 174 -16.12 -0.23 -43.56
N ASP A 175 -15.84 1.05 -43.33
CA ASP A 175 -16.35 2.16 -44.14
C ASP A 175 -15.95 2.04 -45.61
N ALA A 176 -14.67 1.73 -45.88
CA ALA A 176 -14.15 1.55 -47.23
C ALA A 176 -14.80 0.36 -47.98
N SER A 177 -15.29 -0.64 -47.24
CA SER A 177 -15.98 -1.80 -47.81
C SER A 177 -17.49 -1.59 -48.04
N GLY A 178 -18.05 -0.49 -47.54
CA GLY A 178 -19.49 -0.23 -47.56
C GLY A 178 -20.27 -1.20 -46.66
N PHE A 179 -19.67 -1.61 -45.54
CA PHE A 179 -20.28 -2.52 -44.58
C PHE A 179 -21.54 -1.92 -43.94
N ASP A 180 -22.63 -2.70 -43.91
CA ASP A 180 -23.95 -2.29 -43.39
C ASP A 180 -24.71 -3.49 -42.79
N ASP A 181 -23.99 -4.51 -42.29
CA ASP A 181 -24.57 -5.74 -41.74
C ASP A 181 -24.40 -5.82 -40.22
N ASP A 182 -25.52 -5.75 -39.50
CA ASP A 182 -25.56 -5.76 -38.03
C ASP A 182 -25.46 -7.19 -37.43
N ASP A 183 -25.35 -8.26 -38.24
CA ASP A 183 -25.22 -9.65 -37.72
C ASP A 183 -24.09 -10.44 -38.42
N ALA A 184 -23.05 -9.72 -38.88
CA ALA A 184 -21.93 -10.34 -39.59
C ALA A 184 -21.14 -11.30 -38.69
N SER A 185 -20.91 -12.52 -39.19
CA SER A 185 -20.01 -13.47 -38.53
C SER A 185 -18.54 -13.02 -38.65
N LEU A 186 -17.66 -13.62 -37.84
CA LEU A 186 -16.22 -13.39 -37.97
C LEU A 186 -15.72 -13.80 -39.36
N GLU A 187 -16.24 -14.89 -39.92
CA GLU A 187 -15.90 -15.36 -41.26
C GLU A 187 -16.36 -14.40 -42.37
N ASP A 188 -17.45 -13.67 -42.14
CA ASP A 188 -17.91 -12.63 -43.05
C ASP A 188 -16.99 -11.40 -42.95
N LEU A 189 -16.64 -10.94 -41.74
CA LEU A 189 -15.67 -9.85 -41.59
C LEU A 189 -14.30 -10.19 -42.17
N ILE A 190 -13.81 -11.43 -42.04
CA ILE A 190 -12.55 -11.86 -42.67
C ILE A 190 -12.61 -11.68 -44.19
N ARG A 191 -13.75 -11.95 -44.82
CA ARG A 191 -13.95 -11.77 -46.28
C ARG A 191 -14.02 -10.30 -46.68
N ILE A 192 -14.49 -9.43 -45.79
CA ILE A 192 -14.74 -8.01 -46.05
C ILE A 192 -13.48 -7.16 -45.81
N VAL A 193 -12.91 -7.23 -44.61
CA VAL A 193 -11.76 -6.39 -44.18
C VAL A 193 -10.43 -7.14 -44.15
N GLY A 194 -10.45 -8.44 -44.39
CA GLY A 194 -9.27 -9.30 -44.37
C GLY A 194 -8.94 -9.86 -42.99
N ASP A 195 -8.23 -11.00 -43.01
CA ASP A 195 -7.88 -11.80 -41.84
C ASP A 195 -7.23 -11.00 -40.71
N ARG A 196 -6.19 -10.21 -41.04
CA ARG A 196 -5.43 -9.42 -40.06
C ARG A 196 -6.35 -8.49 -39.26
N ILE A 197 -7.27 -7.80 -39.92
CA ILE A 197 -8.11 -6.78 -39.28
C ILE A 197 -9.20 -7.45 -38.45
N ALA A 198 -9.93 -8.39 -39.04
CA ALA A 198 -11.02 -9.10 -38.39
C ALA A 198 -10.57 -9.89 -37.15
N ILE A 199 -9.48 -10.68 -37.28
CA ILE A 199 -8.96 -11.47 -36.15
C ILE A 199 -8.39 -10.58 -35.04
N THR A 200 -7.73 -9.46 -35.38
CA THR A 200 -7.21 -8.53 -34.38
C THR A 200 -8.34 -7.84 -33.62
N ALA A 201 -9.40 -7.41 -34.31
CA ALA A 201 -10.59 -6.83 -33.68
C ALA A 201 -11.24 -7.81 -32.69
N TYR A 202 -11.42 -9.06 -33.14
CA TYR A 202 -11.96 -10.13 -32.32
C TYR A 202 -11.11 -10.40 -31.08
N LYS A 203 -9.83 -10.71 -31.26
CA LYS A 203 -8.94 -11.03 -30.13
C LYS A 203 -8.72 -9.87 -29.17
N SER A 204 -8.61 -8.63 -29.67
CA SER A 204 -8.44 -7.47 -28.80
C SER A 204 -9.69 -7.21 -27.95
N THR A 205 -10.88 -7.48 -28.48
CA THR A 205 -12.14 -7.36 -27.74
C THR A 205 -12.27 -8.46 -26.68
N GLU A 206 -11.98 -9.72 -27.02
CA GLU A 206 -11.91 -10.82 -26.05
C GLU A 206 -10.91 -10.55 -24.92
N ASN A 207 -9.73 -10.03 -25.27
CA ASN A 207 -8.71 -9.66 -24.29
C ASN A 207 -9.20 -8.55 -23.34
N VAL A 208 -9.95 -7.56 -23.84
CA VAL A 208 -10.56 -6.53 -22.99
C VAL A 208 -11.52 -7.15 -21.99
N PHE A 209 -12.44 -8.01 -22.43
CA PHE A 209 -13.36 -8.69 -21.51
C PHE A 209 -12.60 -9.53 -20.48
N SER A 210 -11.63 -10.34 -20.91
CA SER A 210 -10.84 -11.17 -20.00
C SER A 210 -10.10 -10.31 -18.97
N HIS A 211 -9.34 -9.31 -19.40
CA HIS A 211 -8.52 -8.52 -18.49
C HIS A 211 -9.37 -7.65 -17.55
N VAL A 212 -10.39 -6.97 -18.05
CA VAL A 212 -11.18 -6.04 -17.23
C VAL A 212 -11.98 -6.79 -16.16
N TYR A 213 -12.68 -7.87 -16.53
CA TYR A 213 -13.52 -8.60 -15.57
C TYR A 213 -12.66 -9.40 -14.57
N GLN A 214 -11.67 -10.16 -15.03
CA GLN A 214 -10.84 -10.97 -14.12
C GLN A 214 -10.03 -10.10 -13.16
N THR A 215 -9.51 -8.96 -13.64
CA THR A 215 -8.76 -8.04 -12.77
C THR A 215 -9.68 -7.36 -11.77
N TYR A 216 -10.92 -7.04 -12.14
CA TYR A 216 -11.87 -6.51 -11.17
C TYR A 216 -12.11 -7.50 -10.04
N ASP A 217 -12.42 -8.76 -10.37
CA ASP A 217 -12.67 -9.81 -9.38
C ASP A 217 -11.44 -10.02 -8.47
N SER A 218 -10.24 -10.11 -9.04
CA SER A 218 -9.01 -10.30 -8.25
C SER A 218 -8.64 -9.07 -7.39
N LEU A 219 -8.93 -7.85 -7.86
CA LEU A 219 -8.75 -6.65 -7.04
C LEU A 219 -9.69 -6.64 -5.85
N VAL A 220 -10.93 -7.10 -5.99
CA VAL A 220 -11.87 -7.21 -4.86
C VAL A 220 -11.34 -8.17 -3.80
N GLU A 221 -10.82 -9.33 -4.21
CA GLU A 221 -10.18 -10.29 -3.31
C GLU A 221 -8.97 -9.67 -2.60
N ALA A 222 -8.09 -8.98 -3.33
CA ALA A 222 -6.91 -8.33 -2.76
C ALA A 222 -7.26 -7.20 -1.77
N ILE A 223 -8.36 -6.47 -2.01
CA ILE A 223 -8.87 -5.47 -1.05
C ILE A 223 -9.29 -6.16 0.25
N ASP A 224 -10.04 -7.25 0.16
CA ASP A 224 -10.53 -7.99 1.33
C ASP A 224 -9.37 -8.60 2.14
N GLU A 225 -8.37 -9.15 1.45
CA GLU A 225 -7.15 -9.66 2.08
C GLU A 225 -6.36 -8.55 2.80
N LEU A 226 -6.08 -7.43 2.11
CA LEU A 226 -5.34 -6.31 2.71
C LEU A 226 -6.10 -5.69 3.88
N HIS A 227 -7.43 -5.54 3.77
CA HIS A 227 -8.26 -5.01 4.86
C HIS A 227 -8.25 -5.97 6.06
N SER A 228 -8.36 -7.28 5.83
CA SER A 228 -8.33 -8.28 6.90
C SER A 228 -7.00 -8.26 7.64
N GLU A 229 -5.89 -8.17 6.91
CA GLU A 229 -4.56 -8.03 7.50
C GLU A 229 -4.37 -6.71 8.24
N ALA A 230 -4.91 -5.60 7.73
CA ALA A 230 -4.89 -4.31 8.41
C ALA A 230 -5.60 -4.36 9.78
N VAL A 231 -6.80 -4.96 9.83
CA VAL A 231 -7.57 -5.12 11.08
C VAL A 231 -6.87 -6.06 12.05
N ARG A 232 -6.19 -7.11 11.55
CA ARG A 232 -5.41 -8.04 12.38
C ARG A 232 -4.20 -7.34 13.00
N LEU A 233 -3.48 -6.53 12.23
CA LEU A 233 -2.28 -5.80 12.68
C LEU A 233 -2.62 -4.64 13.62
N TYR A 234 -3.72 -3.94 13.36
CA TYR A 234 -4.12 -2.75 14.11
C TYR A 234 -5.57 -2.85 14.60
N PRO A 235 -5.85 -3.68 15.63
CA PRO A 235 -7.19 -3.85 16.16
C PRO A 235 -7.77 -2.54 16.70
N GLY A 236 -9.05 -2.26 16.39
CA GLY A 236 -9.75 -1.07 16.87
C GLY A 236 -9.53 0.19 16.03
N ILE A 237 -8.69 0.12 14.99
CA ILE A 237 -8.55 1.18 13.98
C ILE A 237 -9.56 0.97 12.86
N GLU A 238 -10.13 2.08 12.37
CA GLU A 238 -11.02 2.05 11.21
C GLU A 238 -10.19 2.14 9.92
N PHE A 239 -10.44 1.20 9.01
CA PHE A 239 -9.85 1.15 7.69
C PHE A 239 -10.92 1.36 6.62
N ILE A 240 -10.51 1.82 5.44
CA ILE A 240 -11.39 1.97 4.28
C ILE A 240 -12.01 0.61 3.94
N LYS A 241 -13.34 0.59 3.86
CA LYS A 241 -14.11 -0.58 3.43
C LYS A 241 -14.55 -0.41 2.00
N PHE A 242 -14.35 -1.45 1.20
CA PHE A 242 -14.94 -1.52 -0.12
C PHE A 242 -16.40 -1.98 -0.01
N GLN A 243 -17.28 -1.26 -0.71
CA GLN A 243 -18.66 -1.69 -0.92
C GLN A 243 -18.87 -1.78 -2.44
N PRO A 244 -18.98 -2.99 -3.00
CA PRO A 244 -19.33 -3.15 -4.40
C PRO A 244 -20.67 -2.46 -4.67
N GLY A 245 -20.69 -1.51 -5.60
CA GLY A 245 -21.95 -0.92 -6.08
C GLY A 245 -22.42 0.36 -5.39
N TYR A 246 -21.52 1.32 -5.13
CA TYR A 246 -21.95 2.71 -4.96
C TYR A 246 -22.71 3.12 -6.24
N LYS A 247 -24.05 3.09 -6.15
CA LYS A 247 -24.92 3.82 -7.07
C LYS A 247 -24.67 5.29 -6.79
N VAL A 248 -23.83 5.90 -7.61
CA VAL A 248 -23.86 7.36 -7.78
C VAL A 248 -25.17 7.70 -8.48
#